data_AF-A0A841BIB0-F1
#
_entry.id   AF-A0A841BIB0-F1
#
_cell.length_a   1.000
_cell.length_b   1.000
_cell.length_c   1.000
_cell.angle_alpha   90.00
_cell.angle_beta   90.00
_cell.angle_gamma   90.00
#
_symmetry.space_group_name_H-M   'P 1'
#
loop_
_entity.id
_entity.type
_entity.pdbx_description
1 polymer ?
#
loop_
_entity_poly.entity_id
_entity_poly.type
_entity_poly.pdbx_seq_one_letter_code
_entity_poly.pdbx_strand_id
1 'polypeptide(L)'
;MTGAQSSWKSFVEAKSEEARPTPKQLAELRVAALQRLGGTGETWQDRLAQIDQWWTQMKKDEQNVTWESAFQANRMTIRGINITRTARYGRFEIGEQANAETNKKYAFLSRDPESIAERLNPDNFQHQPGKKSKKDILGLHALSASLLHGDYSINEQTKGYSDSIVLFFPAPSPEDMQIFDAISHLPGAPPDRLIDMRAKMTRLEGAWHGDMHTTMTYTNGQPRADKKVVSKVSHLYQEITDEKLDRAISVRYGLAGTWKDETGALYKATEKELAERYLYALQHPMILNNPSETVNEVVMSYRQHDSPVFPLYARFDNEKFLICKVTPTAQYRKVISELRRAWQSEGKGATDQKPNPSHTWEATGDHITAHGEYVKAK
;
A
#
# COMPACT_ATOMS: atom_id res chain seq x y z
N MET A 1 14.05 35.03 -18.86
CA MET A 1 13.54 33.74 -18.35
C MET A 1 12.01 33.77 -18.27
N THR A 2 11.29 33.91 -19.39
CA THR A 2 9.82 34.12 -19.36
C THR A 2 9.06 33.38 -20.48
N GLY A 3 9.75 32.61 -21.34
CA GLY A 3 9.11 31.86 -22.43
C GLY A 3 8.78 30.39 -22.12
N ALA A 4 9.32 29.81 -21.04
CA ALA A 4 9.12 28.40 -20.71
C ALA A 4 7.90 28.14 -19.81
N GLN A 5 7.52 29.10 -18.95
CA GLN A 5 6.39 28.98 -18.01
C GLN A 5 5.01 29.05 -18.70
N SER A 6 4.87 29.78 -19.82
CA SER A 6 3.60 29.85 -20.55
C SER A 6 3.31 28.58 -21.37
N SER A 7 4.36 27.85 -21.77
CA SER A 7 4.25 26.57 -22.49
C SER A 7 3.79 25.43 -21.59
N TRP A 8 4.12 25.47 -20.29
CA TRP A 8 3.74 24.45 -19.32
C TRP A 8 2.27 24.48 -18.95
N LYS A 9 1.74 25.68 -18.68
CA LYS A 9 0.32 25.86 -18.34
C LYS A 9 -0.59 25.46 -19.51
N SER A 10 -0.21 25.85 -20.73
CA SER A 10 -0.91 25.46 -21.96
C SER A 10 -0.73 23.98 -22.31
N PHE A 11 0.38 23.32 -21.94
CA PHE A 11 0.57 21.88 -22.15
C PHE A 11 -0.24 21.02 -21.15
N VAL A 12 -0.30 21.43 -19.87
CA VAL A 12 -1.14 20.78 -18.84
C VAL A 12 -2.63 21.03 -19.10
N GLU A 13 -3.01 22.23 -19.55
CA GLU A 13 -4.39 22.54 -19.96
C GLU A 13 -4.77 21.81 -21.26
N ALA A 14 -3.89 21.77 -22.28
CA ALA A 14 -4.15 21.06 -23.54
C ALA A 14 -4.22 19.53 -23.39
N LYS A 15 -3.43 18.93 -22.47
CA LYS A 15 -3.59 17.50 -22.12
C LYS A 15 -4.67 17.23 -21.07
N SER A 16 -5.20 18.25 -20.40
CA SER A 16 -6.35 18.10 -19.50
C SER A 16 -7.68 17.93 -20.25
N GLU A 17 -7.73 18.37 -21.50
CA GLU A 17 -8.89 18.20 -22.40
C GLU A 17 -8.85 16.87 -23.18
N GLU A 18 -7.70 16.19 -23.26
CA GLU A 18 -7.62 14.79 -23.71
C GLU A 18 -8.22 13.87 -22.64
N ALA A 19 -9.55 13.75 -22.67
CA ALA A 19 -10.41 12.77 -22.00
C ALA A 19 -9.78 12.01 -20.82
N ARG A 20 -9.50 12.76 -19.76
CA ARG A 20 -9.20 12.20 -18.45
C ARG A 20 -10.26 11.16 -18.03
N PRO A 21 -9.86 10.05 -17.38
CA PRO A 21 -10.74 8.93 -17.13
C PRO A 21 -12.12 9.24 -16.56
N THR A 22 -13.13 8.61 -17.15
CA THR A 22 -14.53 8.75 -16.74
C THR A 22 -14.98 7.47 -16.03
N PRO A 23 -15.99 7.53 -15.14
CA PRO A 23 -16.66 6.33 -14.62
C PRO A 23 -17.06 5.32 -15.71
N LYS A 24 -17.29 5.80 -16.94
CA LYS A 24 -17.52 4.99 -18.13
C LYS A 24 -16.31 4.11 -18.50
N GLN A 25 -15.09 4.63 -18.47
CA GLN A 25 -13.89 3.82 -18.74
C GLN A 25 -13.67 2.71 -17.71
N LEU A 26 -13.93 2.98 -16.42
CA LEU A 26 -13.89 1.94 -15.39
C LEU A 26 -14.95 0.85 -15.65
N ALA A 27 -16.16 1.25 -16.09
CA ALA A 27 -17.19 0.29 -16.48
C ALA A 27 -16.79 -0.55 -17.71
N GLU A 28 -16.22 0.07 -18.74
CA GLU A 28 -15.70 -0.60 -19.93
C GLU A 28 -14.56 -1.58 -19.59
N LEU A 29 -13.65 -1.17 -18.69
CA LEU A 29 -12.56 -2.01 -18.22
C LEU A 29 -13.07 -3.26 -17.49
N ARG A 30 -14.12 -3.11 -16.67
CA ARG A 30 -14.79 -4.24 -15.99
C ARG A 30 -15.45 -5.19 -16.97
N VAL A 31 -16.14 -4.67 -18.00
CA VAL A 31 -16.72 -5.50 -19.06
C VAL A 31 -15.63 -6.30 -19.77
N ALA A 32 -14.53 -5.64 -20.16
CA ALA A 32 -13.39 -6.31 -20.79
C ALA A 32 -12.75 -7.37 -19.88
N ALA A 33 -12.64 -7.09 -18.58
CA ALA A 33 -12.12 -8.04 -17.60
C ALA A 33 -13.02 -9.27 -17.42
N LEU A 34 -14.34 -9.09 -17.39
CA LEU A 34 -15.30 -10.21 -17.35
C LEU A 34 -15.28 -11.03 -18.65
N GLN A 35 -15.01 -10.41 -19.80
CA GLN A 35 -14.81 -11.13 -21.06
C GLN A 35 -13.55 -12.02 -21.00
N ARG A 36 -12.45 -11.51 -20.46
CA ARG A 36 -11.20 -12.30 -20.28
C ARG A 36 -11.35 -13.41 -19.24
N LEU A 37 -12.05 -13.14 -18.13
CA LEU A 37 -12.42 -14.16 -17.16
C LEU A 37 -13.23 -15.30 -17.81
N GLY A 38 -14.00 -14.98 -18.86
CA GLY A 38 -14.85 -15.93 -19.56
C GLY A 38 -16.13 -16.27 -18.81
N GLY A 39 -16.88 -17.25 -19.32
CA GLY A 39 -18.19 -17.63 -18.81
C GLY A 39 -19.33 -16.72 -19.28
N THR A 40 -20.57 -17.12 -18.98
CA THR A 40 -21.81 -16.40 -19.33
C THR A 40 -22.54 -15.96 -18.08
N GLY A 41 -23.36 -14.91 -18.20
CA GLY A 41 -24.18 -14.40 -17.09
C GLY A 41 -23.64 -13.11 -16.47
N GLU A 42 -24.44 -12.51 -15.60
CA GLU A 42 -24.24 -11.17 -15.04
C GLU A 42 -24.03 -11.18 -13.53
N THR A 43 -24.20 -12.33 -12.86
CA THR A 43 -24.03 -12.44 -11.41
C THR A 43 -22.73 -13.16 -11.03
N TRP A 44 -22.33 -13.02 -9.77
CA TRP A 44 -21.22 -13.78 -9.21
C TRP A 44 -21.46 -15.29 -9.31
N GLN A 45 -22.70 -15.73 -9.05
CA GLN A 45 -23.06 -17.14 -9.06
C GLN A 45 -22.97 -17.74 -10.47
N ASP A 46 -23.36 -17.00 -11.50
CA ASP A 46 -23.26 -17.45 -12.90
C ASP A 46 -21.82 -17.72 -13.33
N ARG A 47 -20.87 -16.97 -12.75
CA ARG A 47 -19.43 -17.01 -13.09
C ARG A 47 -18.58 -17.74 -12.06
N LEU A 48 -19.20 -18.40 -11.07
CA LEU A 48 -18.49 -18.96 -9.92
C LEU A 48 -17.35 -19.90 -10.33
N ALA A 49 -17.60 -20.78 -11.31
CA ALA A 49 -16.60 -21.71 -11.81
C ALA A 49 -15.38 -21.00 -12.41
N GLN A 50 -15.58 -19.94 -13.19
CA GLN A 50 -14.49 -19.15 -13.77
C GLN A 50 -13.74 -18.35 -12.71
N ILE A 51 -14.46 -17.81 -11.72
CA ILE A 51 -13.85 -17.08 -10.59
C ILE A 51 -12.92 -18.01 -9.80
N ASP A 52 -13.38 -19.22 -9.47
CA ASP A 52 -12.57 -20.19 -8.73
C ASP A 52 -11.36 -20.68 -9.55
N GLN A 53 -11.56 -20.95 -10.85
CA GLN A 53 -10.46 -21.30 -11.74
C GLN A 53 -9.41 -20.19 -11.84
N TRP A 54 -9.83 -18.94 -12.08
CA TRP A 54 -8.95 -17.78 -12.14
C TRP A 54 -8.19 -17.61 -10.83
N TRP A 55 -8.88 -17.65 -9.68
CA TRP A 55 -8.26 -17.46 -8.38
C TRP A 55 -7.20 -18.53 -8.09
N THR A 56 -7.51 -19.80 -8.34
CA THR A 56 -6.55 -20.90 -8.18
C THR A 56 -5.35 -20.74 -9.10
N GLN A 57 -5.57 -20.35 -10.36
CA GLN A 57 -4.50 -20.15 -11.32
C GLN A 57 -3.61 -18.96 -10.94
N MET A 58 -4.18 -17.82 -10.57
CA MET A 58 -3.42 -16.63 -10.13
C MET A 58 -2.53 -16.95 -8.92
N LYS A 59 -3.06 -17.65 -7.91
CA LYS A 59 -2.25 -18.08 -6.74
C LYS A 59 -1.15 -19.07 -7.10
N LYS A 60 -1.39 -19.94 -8.07
CA LYS A 60 -0.36 -20.84 -8.63
C LYS A 60 0.71 -20.05 -9.39
N ASP A 61 0.32 -19.04 -10.15
CA ASP A 61 1.26 -18.20 -10.90
C ASP A 61 2.13 -17.35 -9.97
N GLU A 62 1.57 -16.85 -8.86
CA GLU A 62 2.33 -16.17 -7.81
C GLU A 62 3.50 -17.01 -7.28
N GLN A 63 3.35 -18.34 -7.15
CA GLN A 63 4.43 -19.23 -6.68
C GLN A 63 5.66 -19.21 -7.58
N ASN A 64 5.47 -18.89 -8.87
CA ASN A 64 6.52 -18.89 -9.88
C ASN A 64 7.12 -17.49 -10.12
N VAL A 65 6.62 -16.45 -9.45
CA VAL A 65 7.12 -15.09 -9.64
C VAL A 65 8.53 -14.98 -9.04
N THR A 66 9.51 -14.65 -9.89
CA THR A 66 10.87 -14.28 -9.52
C THR A 66 11.06 -12.76 -9.47
N TRP A 67 12.22 -12.31 -8.98
CA TRP A 67 12.65 -10.91 -9.06
C TRP A 67 12.62 -10.39 -10.51
N GLU A 68 13.31 -11.07 -11.43
CA GLU A 68 13.49 -10.66 -12.82
C GLU A 68 12.16 -10.65 -13.57
N SER A 69 11.34 -11.70 -13.39
CA SER A 69 10.04 -11.78 -14.05
C SER A 69 9.10 -10.65 -13.63
N ALA A 70 9.20 -10.16 -12.40
CA ALA A 70 8.42 -9.03 -11.92
C ALA A 70 9.02 -7.69 -12.36
N PHE A 71 10.35 -7.55 -12.35
CA PHE A 71 11.04 -6.32 -12.76
C PHE A 71 10.86 -6.06 -14.27
N GLN A 72 11.11 -7.06 -15.12
CA GLN A 72 10.93 -6.93 -16.57
C GLN A 72 9.47 -6.78 -16.99
N ALA A 73 8.53 -7.35 -16.23
CA ALA A 73 7.11 -7.14 -16.46
C ALA A 73 6.59 -5.79 -15.93
N ASN A 74 7.47 -4.88 -15.47
CA ASN A 74 7.07 -3.58 -14.92
C ASN A 74 6.10 -3.70 -13.74
N ARG A 75 6.27 -4.74 -12.91
CA ARG A 75 5.46 -5.02 -11.72
C ARG A 75 6.24 -4.85 -10.42
N MET A 76 7.55 -4.72 -10.47
CA MET A 76 8.35 -4.62 -9.25
C MET A 76 8.15 -3.26 -8.57
N THR A 77 7.89 -3.27 -7.27
CA THR A 77 7.87 -2.06 -6.45
C THR A 77 9.06 -2.03 -5.50
N ILE A 78 9.54 -0.83 -5.19
CA ILE A 78 10.55 -0.57 -4.17
C ILE A 78 10.00 0.39 -3.12
N ARG A 79 10.23 0.07 -1.85
CA ARG A 79 9.87 0.92 -0.72
C ARG A 79 11.04 1.07 0.23
N GLY A 80 11.48 2.30 0.46
CA GLY A 80 12.39 2.62 1.55
C GLY A 80 11.75 2.43 2.93
N ILE A 81 12.37 1.60 3.75
CA ILE A 81 12.14 1.42 5.18
C ILE A 81 13.27 2.16 5.90
N ASN A 82 12.98 3.38 6.36
CA ASN A 82 14.01 4.25 6.88
C ASN A 82 14.64 3.72 8.18
N ILE A 83 15.93 3.40 8.07
CA ILE A 83 16.98 3.14 9.06
C ILE A 83 16.98 3.92 10.37
N THR A 84 16.95 5.23 10.18
CA THR A 84 17.55 6.18 11.12
C THR A 84 16.53 7.18 11.63
N ARG A 85 15.38 7.28 10.93
CA ARG A 85 14.30 8.19 11.30
C ARG A 85 13.31 7.54 12.26
N THR A 86 13.01 8.31 13.28
CA THR A 86 12.29 8.00 14.51
C THR A 86 10.78 7.79 14.35
N ALA A 87 10.30 7.50 13.13
CA ALA A 87 8.88 7.49 12.77
C ALA A 87 8.41 6.14 12.21
N ARG A 88 9.00 5.02 12.63
CA ARG A 88 8.62 3.69 12.13
C ARG A 88 7.31 3.17 12.71
N TYR A 89 7.00 3.68 13.89
CA TYR A 89 5.79 3.48 14.65
C TYR A 89 5.36 4.85 15.12
N GLY A 90 4.09 5.18 14.97
CA GLY A 90 3.65 6.46 15.46
C GLY A 90 2.25 6.82 15.05
N ARG A 91 1.84 7.92 15.66
CA ARG A 91 0.62 8.63 15.34
C ARG A 91 0.79 9.28 13.98
N PHE A 92 0.03 8.83 13.00
CA PHE A 92 -0.11 9.54 11.74
C PHE A 92 -1.29 10.47 11.84
N GLU A 93 -1.02 11.77 11.71
CA GLU A 93 -2.07 12.78 11.66
C GLU A 93 -2.99 12.47 10.47
N ILE A 94 -4.27 12.32 10.75
CA ILE A 94 -5.35 12.10 9.79
C ILE A 94 -6.05 13.46 9.65
N GLY A 95 -6.06 14.01 8.44
CA GLY A 95 -6.86 15.20 8.12
C GLY A 95 -6.12 16.29 7.35
N GLU A 96 -6.92 17.17 6.75
CA GLU A 96 -6.49 18.41 6.11
C GLU A 96 -5.74 19.27 7.13
N GLN A 97 -4.57 19.80 6.77
CA GLN A 97 -3.92 20.88 7.53
C GLN A 97 -4.71 22.19 7.40
N ALA A 98 -6.00 22.16 7.73
CA ALA A 98 -6.89 23.31 7.70
C ALA A 98 -7.62 23.42 9.05
N ASN A 99 -6.99 24.23 9.91
CA ASN A 99 -7.53 24.93 11.07
C ASN A 99 -7.84 24.14 12.37
N ALA A 100 -7.15 24.64 13.41
CA ALA A 100 -7.26 24.38 14.84
C ALA A 100 -6.46 23.18 15.38
N GLU A 101 -5.48 23.50 16.24
CA GLU A 101 -4.71 22.58 17.11
C GLU A 101 -5.60 21.63 17.96
N THR A 102 -6.91 21.83 17.97
CA THR A 102 -7.89 21.11 18.80
C THR A 102 -8.55 19.91 18.14
N ASN A 103 -8.35 19.67 16.83
CA ASN A 103 -9.02 18.60 16.07
C ASN A 103 -8.09 17.61 15.36
N LYS A 104 -6.80 17.56 15.74
CA LYS A 104 -5.85 16.57 15.20
C LYS A 104 -6.31 15.16 15.51
N LYS A 105 -6.63 14.41 14.45
CA LYS A 105 -7.01 13.00 14.51
C LYS A 105 -5.79 12.15 14.18
N TYR A 106 -5.68 10.96 14.76
CA TYR A 106 -4.51 10.10 14.57
C TYR A 106 -4.91 8.66 14.27
N ALA A 107 -4.22 8.05 13.31
CA ALA A 107 -4.23 6.63 13.05
C ALA A 107 -2.89 6.04 13.47
N PHE A 108 -2.91 4.77 13.84
CA PHE A 108 -1.68 4.01 14.00
C PHE A 108 -1.24 3.47 12.64
N LEU A 109 0.04 3.63 12.31
CA LEU A 109 0.61 3.08 11.08
C LEU A 109 1.96 2.46 11.40
N SER A 110 2.07 1.16 11.12
CA SER A 110 3.29 0.39 11.28
C SER A 110 3.95 0.23 9.91
N ARG A 111 5.23 0.55 9.76
CA ARG A 111 5.90 0.61 8.44
C ARG A 111 7.23 -0.15 8.37
N ASP A 112 7.54 -0.86 9.42
CA ASP A 112 8.74 -1.65 9.63
C ASP A 112 8.62 -3.07 9.03
N PRO A 113 9.72 -3.83 8.94
CA PRO A 113 9.72 -5.17 8.36
C PRO A 113 8.81 -6.19 9.08
N GLU A 114 8.68 -6.14 10.41
CA GLU A 114 7.76 -7.04 11.14
C GLU A 114 6.31 -6.73 10.77
N SER A 115 5.96 -5.46 10.60
CA SER A 115 4.63 -5.07 10.13
C SER A 115 4.37 -5.37 8.65
N ILE A 116 5.42 -5.52 7.83
CA ILE A 116 5.27 -6.07 6.49
C ILE A 116 4.93 -7.56 6.62
N ALA A 117 5.63 -8.33 7.44
CA ALA A 117 5.29 -9.73 7.68
C ALA A 117 3.84 -9.89 8.21
N GLU A 118 3.40 -9.02 9.13
CA GLU A 118 2.01 -9.00 9.60
C GLU A 118 0.99 -8.65 8.51
N ARG A 119 1.38 -7.80 7.54
CA ARG A 119 0.54 -7.51 6.36
C ARG A 119 0.38 -8.72 5.46
N LEU A 120 1.34 -9.65 5.43
CA LEU A 120 1.26 -10.87 4.63
C LEU A 120 0.44 -11.97 5.30
N ASN A 121 0.12 -11.84 6.60
CA ASN A 121 -0.72 -12.80 7.30
C ASN A 121 -2.22 -12.49 7.07
N PRO A 122 -2.98 -13.34 6.34
CA PRO A 122 -4.38 -13.09 6.05
C PRO A 122 -5.27 -13.03 7.30
N ASP A 123 -4.90 -13.70 8.41
CA ASP A 123 -5.65 -13.68 9.67
C ASP A 123 -5.75 -12.29 10.30
N ASN A 124 -4.88 -11.35 9.92
CA ASN A 124 -4.94 -9.97 10.38
C ASN A 124 -6.00 -9.13 9.62
N PHE A 125 -6.53 -9.65 8.51
CA PHE A 125 -7.48 -8.94 7.63
C PHE A 125 -8.83 -9.64 7.51
N GLN A 126 -8.88 -10.95 7.74
CA GLN A 126 -10.11 -11.72 7.66
C GLN A 126 -11.06 -11.35 8.81
N HIS A 127 -12.34 -11.25 8.47
CA HIS A 127 -13.41 -11.40 9.42
C HIS A 127 -13.86 -12.87 9.35
N GLN A 128 -13.31 -13.75 10.17
CA GLN A 128 -13.90 -15.10 10.32
C GLN A 128 -15.26 -14.94 11.02
N PRO A 129 -16.21 -15.87 10.88
CA PRO A 129 -17.40 -15.89 11.75
C PRO A 129 -16.95 -15.84 13.22
N GLY A 130 -17.25 -14.73 13.90
CA GLY A 130 -16.84 -14.48 15.30
C GLY A 130 -15.43 -13.91 15.52
N LYS A 131 -14.71 -13.45 14.48
CA LYS A 131 -13.45 -12.71 14.63
C LYS A 131 -13.43 -11.48 13.74
N LYS A 132 -13.03 -10.32 14.27
CA LYS A 132 -12.89 -9.10 13.45
C LYS A 132 -11.44 -8.84 13.00
N SER A 133 -11.31 -8.12 11.90
CA SER A 133 -10.02 -7.73 11.30
C SER A 133 -9.14 -6.94 12.27
N LYS A 134 -7.90 -7.39 12.46
CA LYS A 134 -6.91 -6.73 13.33
C LYS A 134 -6.21 -5.55 12.65
N LYS A 135 -6.46 -5.34 11.35
CA LYS A 135 -5.81 -4.33 10.50
C LYS A 135 -5.66 -2.97 11.19
N ASP A 136 -6.76 -2.41 11.69
CA ASP A 136 -6.78 -1.03 12.17
C ASP A 136 -6.10 -0.91 13.55
N ILE A 137 -6.20 -1.94 14.40
CA ILE A 137 -5.51 -1.99 15.70
C ILE A 137 -3.99 -2.17 15.52
N LEU A 138 -3.58 -2.92 14.51
CA LEU A 138 -2.17 -3.16 14.18
C LEU A 138 -1.56 -2.10 13.25
N GLY A 139 -2.36 -1.18 12.72
CA GLY A 139 -1.91 -0.14 11.81
C GLY A 139 -1.42 -0.67 10.45
N LEU A 140 -2.02 -1.77 9.99
CA LEU A 140 -1.66 -2.49 8.76
C LEU A 140 -2.33 -1.90 7.52
N HIS A 141 -2.38 -0.57 7.44
CA HIS A 141 -2.91 0.17 6.29
C HIS A 141 -1.99 0.00 5.07
N ALA A 142 -2.53 0.35 3.89
CA ALA A 142 -1.74 0.43 2.66
C ALA A 142 -0.59 1.44 2.82
N LEU A 143 0.49 1.23 2.07
CA LEU A 143 1.73 1.97 2.18
C LEU A 143 2.17 2.45 0.81
N SER A 144 2.86 3.59 0.73
CA SER A 144 3.47 4.04 -0.52
C SER A 144 4.60 3.12 -0.99
N ALA A 145 4.84 3.09 -2.29
CA ALA A 145 6.02 2.49 -2.91
C ALA A 145 6.30 3.22 -4.23
N SER A 146 7.45 2.96 -4.82
CA SER A 146 7.75 3.37 -6.20
C SER A 146 7.65 2.14 -7.10
N LEU A 147 6.86 2.22 -8.16
CA LEU A 147 6.83 1.22 -9.22
C LEU A 147 8.07 1.39 -10.11
N LEU A 148 8.78 0.30 -10.35
CA LEU A 148 9.98 0.30 -11.17
C LEU A 148 9.65 -0.05 -12.61
N HIS A 149 10.33 0.64 -13.52
CA HIS A 149 10.38 0.35 -14.93
C HIS A 149 11.64 -0.46 -15.24
N GLY A 150 11.45 -1.61 -15.88
CA GLY A 150 12.50 -2.60 -16.15
C GLY A 150 13.60 -2.15 -17.12
N ASP A 151 13.37 -1.07 -17.88
CA ASP A 151 14.31 -0.57 -18.89
C ASP A 151 15.28 0.49 -18.33
N TYR A 152 15.06 0.94 -17.10
CA TYR A 152 15.87 1.96 -16.44
C TYR A 152 16.58 1.38 -15.22
N SER A 153 17.71 1.99 -14.84
CA SER A 153 18.37 1.57 -13.61
C SER A 153 17.49 1.88 -12.39
N ILE A 154 17.60 1.08 -11.33
CA ILE A 154 16.87 1.30 -10.08
C ILE A 154 17.30 2.64 -9.44
N ASN A 155 18.58 3.00 -9.56
CA ASN A 155 19.11 4.22 -8.97
C ASN A 155 18.55 5.49 -9.62
N GLU A 156 18.28 5.48 -10.92
CA GLU A 156 17.68 6.62 -11.63
C GLU A 156 16.20 6.85 -11.27
N GLN A 157 15.53 5.81 -10.77
CA GLN A 157 14.09 5.81 -10.48
C GLN A 157 13.76 5.99 -9.00
N THR A 158 14.78 6.06 -8.14
CA THR A 158 14.59 6.03 -6.69
C THR A 158 15.11 7.28 -6.00
N LYS A 159 14.34 7.78 -5.03
CA LYS A 159 14.77 8.88 -4.16
C LYS A 159 15.87 8.34 -3.24
N GLY A 160 17.11 8.79 -3.44
CA GLY A 160 18.33 8.36 -2.73
C GLY A 160 18.10 7.65 -1.40
N TYR A 161 18.18 6.32 -1.42
CA TYR A 161 17.92 5.43 -0.29
C TYR A 161 19.15 5.25 0.62
N SER A 162 19.97 6.30 0.77
CA SER A 162 21.19 6.25 1.59
C SER A 162 20.86 5.86 3.03
N ASP A 163 21.47 4.77 3.50
CA ASP A 163 21.26 4.21 4.84
C ASP A 163 19.81 3.83 5.16
N SER A 164 19.12 3.23 4.18
CA SER A 164 17.81 2.61 4.38
C SER A 164 17.80 1.16 3.93
N ILE A 165 16.84 0.42 4.44
CA ILE A 165 16.54 -0.92 3.94
C ILE A 165 15.38 -0.77 3.01
N VAL A 166 15.48 -1.36 1.84
CA VAL A 166 14.42 -1.33 0.86
C VAL A 166 13.66 -2.65 0.92
N LEU A 167 12.35 -2.56 0.76
CA LEU A 167 11.47 -3.67 0.48
C LEU A 167 11.23 -3.69 -1.02
N PHE A 168 11.52 -4.83 -1.62
CA PHE A 168 11.12 -5.19 -2.96
C PHE A 168 9.91 -6.13 -2.90
N PHE A 169 8.88 -5.81 -3.68
CA PHE A 169 7.66 -6.61 -3.73
C PHE A 169 6.94 -6.43 -5.06
N PRO A 170 6.41 -7.50 -5.69
CA PRO A 170 5.68 -7.37 -6.93
C PRO A 170 4.25 -6.86 -6.72
N ALA A 171 3.80 -5.97 -7.59
CA ALA A 171 2.39 -5.77 -7.87
C ALA A 171 1.84 -6.97 -8.67
N PRO A 172 0.53 -7.28 -8.57
CA PRO A 172 -0.09 -8.25 -9.46
C PRO A 172 -0.05 -7.81 -10.92
N SER A 173 -0.38 -8.73 -11.82
CA SER A 173 -0.61 -8.36 -13.20
C SER A 173 -1.78 -7.37 -13.30
N PRO A 174 -1.75 -6.42 -14.26
CA PRO A 174 -2.90 -5.54 -14.51
C PRO A 174 -4.16 -6.34 -14.81
N GLU A 175 -4.04 -7.47 -15.50
CA GLU A 175 -5.15 -8.36 -15.81
C GLU A 175 -5.81 -8.93 -14.55
N ASP A 176 -5.03 -9.46 -13.62
CA ASP A 176 -5.55 -10.00 -12.35
C ASP A 176 -6.20 -8.92 -11.50
N MET A 177 -5.62 -7.71 -11.46
CA MET A 177 -6.21 -6.58 -10.76
C MET A 177 -7.57 -6.18 -11.35
N GLN A 178 -7.67 -6.17 -12.68
CA GLN A 178 -8.91 -5.84 -13.40
C GLN A 178 -9.98 -6.91 -13.23
N ILE A 179 -9.60 -8.20 -13.29
CA ILE A 179 -10.52 -9.31 -13.02
C ILE A 179 -11.02 -9.21 -11.58
N PHE A 180 -10.12 -9.01 -10.62
CA PHE A 180 -10.51 -8.87 -9.21
C PHE A 180 -11.46 -7.68 -8.96
N ASP A 181 -11.21 -6.52 -9.57
CA ASP A 181 -12.13 -5.38 -9.51
C ASP A 181 -13.48 -5.72 -10.13
N ALA A 182 -13.50 -6.33 -11.30
CA ALA A 182 -14.74 -6.64 -12.01
C ALA A 182 -15.62 -7.63 -11.24
N ILE A 183 -15.03 -8.72 -10.73
CA ILE A 183 -15.80 -9.70 -9.93
C ILE A 183 -16.31 -9.06 -8.64
N SER A 184 -15.51 -8.18 -8.00
CA SER A 184 -15.92 -7.48 -6.77
C SER A 184 -17.17 -6.62 -6.93
N HIS A 185 -17.54 -6.29 -8.18
CA HIS A 185 -18.71 -5.49 -8.52
C HIS A 185 -19.86 -6.31 -9.13
N LEU A 186 -19.71 -7.64 -9.28
CA LEU A 186 -20.81 -8.49 -9.74
C LEU A 186 -21.93 -8.56 -8.68
N PRO A 187 -23.20 -8.49 -9.10
CA PRO A 187 -24.34 -8.80 -8.26
C PRO A 187 -24.20 -10.15 -7.54
N GLY A 188 -24.53 -10.16 -6.24
CA GLY A 188 -24.49 -11.38 -5.42
C GLY A 188 -23.10 -11.80 -4.96
N ALA A 189 -22.05 -10.98 -5.15
CA ALA A 189 -20.71 -11.27 -4.68
C ALA A 189 -20.69 -11.53 -3.15
N PRO A 190 -20.27 -12.73 -2.68
CA PRO A 190 -20.27 -13.05 -1.26
C PRO A 190 -19.23 -12.19 -0.51
N PRO A 191 -19.64 -11.38 0.48
CA PRO A 191 -18.72 -10.48 1.19
C PRO A 191 -17.54 -11.23 1.83
N ASP A 192 -17.77 -12.39 2.42
CA ASP A 192 -16.73 -13.18 3.09
C ASP A 192 -15.70 -13.73 2.10
N ARG A 193 -16.13 -14.15 0.90
CA ARG A 193 -15.22 -14.63 -0.15
C ARG A 193 -14.36 -13.49 -0.68
N LEU A 194 -14.94 -12.30 -0.87
CA LEU A 194 -14.19 -11.11 -1.26
C LEU A 194 -13.20 -10.67 -0.18
N ILE A 195 -13.58 -10.74 1.10
CA ILE A 195 -12.67 -10.45 2.22
C ILE A 195 -11.50 -11.44 2.22
N ASP A 196 -11.76 -12.73 2.03
CA ASP A 196 -10.72 -13.75 1.94
C ASP A 196 -9.74 -13.47 0.80
N MET A 197 -10.25 -13.20 -0.41
CA MET A 197 -9.43 -12.84 -1.57
C MET A 197 -8.59 -11.56 -1.30
N ARG A 198 -9.18 -10.52 -0.71
CA ARG A 198 -8.47 -9.26 -0.36
C ARG A 198 -7.41 -9.44 0.72
N ALA A 199 -7.55 -10.45 1.58
CA ALA A 199 -6.55 -10.80 2.58
C ALA A 199 -5.36 -11.57 1.98
N LYS A 200 -5.57 -12.19 0.81
CA LYS A 200 -4.62 -13.11 0.15
C LYS A 200 -4.07 -12.64 -1.19
N MET A 201 -4.44 -11.42 -1.61
CA MET A 201 -4.00 -10.80 -2.85
C MET A 201 -3.39 -9.43 -2.55
N THR A 202 -2.10 -9.27 -2.83
CA THR A 202 -1.46 -7.95 -2.83
C THR A 202 -2.11 -7.12 -3.93
N ARG A 203 -2.26 -5.80 -3.76
CA ARG A 203 -2.90 -4.95 -4.77
C ARG A 203 -2.45 -3.50 -4.67
N LEU A 204 -2.59 -2.78 -5.77
CA LEU A 204 -2.51 -1.33 -5.79
C LEU A 204 -3.89 -0.74 -5.46
N GLU A 205 -3.95 0.19 -4.50
CA GLU A 205 -5.19 0.92 -4.16
C GLU A 205 -5.26 2.28 -4.87
N GLY A 206 -4.13 2.75 -5.40
CA GLY A 206 -4.00 3.98 -6.17
C GLY A 206 -2.61 4.07 -6.80
N ALA A 207 -2.49 4.73 -7.94
CA ALA A 207 -1.23 5.01 -8.60
C ALA A 207 -1.29 6.37 -9.27
N TRP A 208 -0.31 7.25 -9.02
CA TRP A 208 -0.26 8.56 -9.67
C TRP A 208 1.11 9.21 -9.57
N HIS A 209 1.53 9.84 -10.67
CA HIS A 209 2.85 10.44 -10.81
C HIS A 209 3.11 11.59 -9.81
N GLY A 210 2.08 12.37 -9.45
CA GLY A 210 2.18 13.49 -8.50
C GLY A 210 1.99 13.12 -7.02
N ASP A 211 1.86 11.84 -6.67
CA ASP A 211 1.31 11.42 -5.37
C ASP A 211 2.30 11.38 -4.18
N MET A 212 3.20 12.36 -4.09
CA MET A 212 4.16 12.44 -2.98
C MET A 212 3.55 12.80 -1.61
N HIS A 213 2.25 13.09 -1.56
CA HIS A 213 1.63 13.79 -0.42
C HIS A 213 0.23 13.29 -0.02
N THR A 214 -0.18 12.09 -0.43
CA THR A 214 -1.45 11.54 0.04
C THR A 214 -1.46 11.31 1.54
N THR A 215 -2.57 11.73 2.15
CA THR A 215 -2.86 11.61 3.57
C THR A 215 -3.79 10.42 3.82
N MET A 216 -3.85 9.98 5.08
CA MET A 216 -4.84 9.00 5.53
C MET A 216 -6.20 9.66 5.71
N THR A 217 -7.27 8.94 5.37
CA THR A 217 -8.63 9.48 5.40
C THR A 217 -9.60 8.51 6.06
N TYR A 218 -10.59 9.04 6.77
CA TYR A 218 -11.61 8.26 7.47
C TYR A 218 -12.56 7.59 6.50
N THR A 219 -12.93 6.33 6.78
CA THR A 219 -13.94 5.62 5.98
C THR A 219 -15.20 5.19 6.74
N ASN A 220 -15.21 5.28 8.06
CA ASN A 220 -16.42 5.15 8.87
C ASN A 220 -16.67 6.46 9.63
N GLY A 221 -17.96 6.79 9.82
CA GLY A 221 -18.49 8.09 10.25
C GLY A 221 -17.73 8.81 11.35
N GLN A 222 -17.91 10.14 11.39
CA GLN A 222 -17.30 11.08 12.34
C GLN A 222 -16.96 10.38 13.67
N PRO A 223 -15.69 10.38 14.12
CA PRO A 223 -15.38 9.85 15.44
C PRO A 223 -16.30 10.57 16.40
N ARG A 224 -17.09 9.82 17.19
CA ARG A 224 -17.90 10.44 18.24
C ARG A 224 -16.95 11.34 19.02
N ALA A 225 -17.18 12.64 18.94
CA ALA A 225 -16.39 13.67 19.59
C ALA A 225 -16.66 13.68 21.09
N ASP A 226 -16.82 12.50 21.71
CA ASP A 226 -16.86 12.38 23.15
C ASP A 226 -15.43 12.43 23.66
N LYS A 227 -14.97 13.67 23.88
CA LYS A 227 -13.72 14.03 24.57
C LYS A 227 -13.52 13.31 25.92
N LYS A 228 -14.53 12.57 26.42
CA LYS A 228 -14.54 11.84 27.69
C LYS A 228 -14.33 10.32 27.59
N VAL A 229 -14.44 9.68 26.42
CA VAL A 229 -14.36 8.20 26.34
C VAL A 229 -12.92 7.67 26.29
N VAL A 230 -11.95 8.54 25.97
CA VAL A 230 -10.55 8.13 25.81
C VAL A 230 -9.80 8.05 27.15
N SER A 231 -10.35 8.54 28.27
CA SER A 231 -9.62 8.65 29.55
C SER A 231 -9.79 7.50 30.54
N LYS A 232 -10.47 6.40 30.20
CA LYS A 232 -10.78 5.33 31.18
C LYS A 232 -10.72 3.89 30.67
N VAL A 233 -9.70 3.51 29.89
CA VAL A 233 -9.46 2.10 29.51
C VAL A 233 -8.08 1.62 29.99
N SER A 234 -7.78 1.82 31.28
CA SER A 234 -6.45 1.56 31.85
C SER A 234 -6.17 0.11 32.30
N HIS A 235 -7.04 -0.87 32.03
CA HIS A 235 -6.79 -2.25 32.47
C HIS A 235 -7.36 -3.26 31.48
N LEU A 236 -6.62 -3.69 30.44
CA LEU A 236 -7.14 -4.70 29.49
C LEU A 236 -6.04 -5.40 28.65
N TYR A 237 -5.21 -6.23 29.30
CA TYR A 237 -4.37 -7.25 28.63
C TYR A 237 -4.70 -8.67 29.03
N GLN A 238 -5.96 -9.05 28.84
CA GLN A 238 -6.27 -10.42 28.43
C GLN A 238 -7.27 -10.32 27.26
N GLU A 239 -6.91 -10.95 26.15
CA GLU A 239 -7.65 -11.13 24.89
C GLU A 239 -7.97 -9.87 24.04
N ILE A 240 -7.76 -10.01 22.72
CA ILE A 240 -8.30 -9.08 21.70
C ILE A 240 -9.78 -9.44 21.57
N THR A 241 -10.66 -8.58 22.06
CA THR A 241 -12.11 -8.79 22.05
C THR A 241 -12.78 -8.05 20.90
N ASP A 242 -13.95 -8.54 20.48
CA ASP A 242 -14.76 -7.94 19.41
C ASP A 242 -15.16 -6.48 19.68
N GLU A 243 -15.30 -6.10 20.96
CA GLU A 243 -15.62 -4.73 21.36
C GLU A 243 -14.47 -3.73 21.05
N LYS A 244 -13.21 -4.17 21.15
CA LYS A 244 -12.04 -3.33 20.84
C LYS A 244 -11.91 -3.06 19.34
N LEU A 245 -12.34 -4.03 18.53
CA LEU A 245 -12.32 -3.96 17.07
C LEU A 245 -13.38 -2.98 16.53
N ASP A 246 -14.55 -2.88 17.18
CA ASP A 246 -15.60 -1.90 16.82
C ASP A 246 -15.21 -0.45 17.09
N ARG A 247 -14.27 -0.21 18.00
CA ARG A 247 -13.78 1.12 18.35
C ARG A 247 -12.56 1.54 17.52
N ALA A 248 -12.03 0.66 16.68
CA ALA A 248 -10.87 0.96 15.86
C ALA A 248 -11.22 1.98 14.76
N ILE A 249 -10.39 3.00 14.62
CA ILE A 249 -10.54 4.02 13.57
C ILE A 249 -10.12 3.39 12.25
N SER A 250 -11.07 3.25 11.32
CA SER A 250 -10.75 2.78 9.97
C SER A 250 -10.29 3.92 9.08
N VAL A 251 -9.05 3.82 8.60
CA VAL A 251 -8.48 4.74 7.63
C VAL A 251 -8.06 4.05 6.35
N ARG A 252 -8.14 4.80 5.26
CA ARG A 252 -7.56 4.44 3.97
C ARG A 252 -6.50 5.46 3.57
N TYR A 253 -5.35 4.96 3.13
CA TYR A 253 -4.28 5.77 2.60
C TYR A 253 -4.54 5.97 1.10
N GLY A 254 -4.46 7.20 0.59
CA GLY A 254 -4.62 7.45 -0.85
C GLY A 254 -6.03 7.83 -1.34
N LEU A 255 -7.07 7.74 -0.50
CA LEU A 255 -8.48 7.78 -0.94
C LEU A 255 -9.25 9.09 -0.71
N ALA A 256 -8.70 10.05 0.02
CA ALA A 256 -9.13 11.46 -0.06
C ALA A 256 -7.85 12.32 0.01
N GLY A 257 -7.09 12.26 -1.07
CA GLY A 257 -5.77 12.87 -1.11
C GLY A 257 -5.86 14.38 -1.08
N THR A 258 -4.99 15.02 -0.33
CA THR A 258 -4.46 16.30 -0.78
C THR A 258 -3.26 16.03 -1.67
N TRP A 259 -3.17 16.67 -2.83
CA TRP A 259 -1.97 16.66 -3.65
C TRP A 259 -1.23 17.98 -3.51
N LYS A 260 0.09 17.98 -3.65
CA LYS A 260 0.85 19.23 -3.71
C LYS A 260 1.12 19.58 -5.15
N ASP A 261 0.89 20.83 -5.51
CA ASP A 261 1.40 21.36 -6.77
C ASP A 261 2.90 21.63 -6.70
N GLU A 262 3.45 22.11 -7.81
CA GLU A 262 4.86 22.50 -7.96
C GLU A 262 5.29 23.63 -7.00
N THR A 263 4.34 24.41 -6.47
CA THR A 263 4.60 25.45 -5.46
C THR A 263 4.59 24.90 -4.03
N GLY A 264 4.21 23.63 -3.86
CA GLY A 264 4.03 22.98 -2.58
C GLY A 264 2.66 23.24 -1.94
N ALA A 265 1.74 23.91 -2.64
CA ALA A 265 0.39 24.19 -2.17
C ALA A 265 -0.48 22.92 -2.22
N LEU A 266 -1.26 22.68 -1.16
CA LEU A 266 -2.08 21.48 -1.00
C LEU A 266 -3.49 21.69 -1.58
N TYR A 267 -3.91 20.80 -2.47
CA TYR A 267 -5.23 20.78 -3.08
C TYR A 267 -5.96 19.48 -2.77
N LYS A 268 -7.25 19.55 -2.49
CA LYS A 268 -8.09 18.37 -2.32
C LYS A 268 -8.33 17.69 -3.67
N ALA A 269 -8.04 16.40 -3.75
CA ALA A 269 -8.33 15.60 -4.92
C ALA A 269 -9.86 15.52 -5.13
N THR A 270 -10.29 15.78 -6.35
CA THR A 270 -11.66 15.62 -6.82
C THR A 270 -12.02 14.13 -6.96
N GLU A 271 -13.31 13.81 -7.01
CA GLU A 271 -13.77 12.42 -7.28
C GLU A 271 -13.23 11.88 -8.60
N LYS A 272 -13.12 12.76 -9.61
CA LYS A 272 -12.53 12.44 -10.90
C LYS A 272 -11.07 12.02 -10.75
N GLU A 273 -10.26 12.84 -10.08
CA GLU A 273 -8.84 12.51 -9.84
C GLU A 273 -8.70 11.22 -9.04
N LEU A 274 -9.53 10.98 -8.02
CA LEU A 274 -9.51 9.72 -7.27
C LEU A 274 -9.84 8.50 -8.17
N ALA A 275 -10.79 8.65 -9.10
CA ALA A 275 -11.10 7.62 -10.08
C ALA A 275 -9.94 7.38 -11.07
N GLU A 276 -9.22 8.44 -11.47
CA GLU A 276 -8.02 8.33 -12.30
C GLU A 276 -6.90 7.56 -11.59
N ARG A 277 -6.63 7.87 -10.32
CA ARG A 277 -5.64 7.14 -9.52
C ARG A 277 -5.98 5.66 -9.41
N TYR A 278 -7.26 5.35 -9.26
CA TYR A 278 -7.74 3.98 -9.18
C TYR A 278 -7.61 3.26 -10.53
N LEU A 279 -7.96 3.92 -11.64
CA LEU A 279 -7.76 3.35 -12.97
C LEU A 279 -6.28 3.07 -13.23
N TYR A 280 -5.40 4.01 -12.92
CA TYR A 280 -3.97 3.80 -13.03
C TYR A 280 -3.46 2.68 -12.12
N ALA A 281 -4.08 2.43 -10.97
CA ALA A 281 -3.74 1.25 -10.18
C ALA A 281 -4.08 -0.05 -10.91
N LEU A 282 -5.23 -0.11 -11.61
CA LEU A 282 -5.65 -1.25 -12.43
C LEU A 282 -4.84 -1.40 -13.73
N GLN A 283 -4.21 -0.32 -14.19
CA GLN A 283 -3.43 -0.25 -15.43
C GLN A 283 -2.02 0.29 -15.16
N HIS A 284 -1.42 -0.15 -14.05
CA HIS A 284 -0.22 0.47 -13.50
C HIS A 284 1.00 0.59 -14.43
N PRO A 285 1.21 -0.24 -15.48
CA PRO A 285 2.27 0.03 -16.45
C PRO A 285 2.09 1.36 -17.20
N MET A 286 0.87 1.90 -17.29
CA MET A 286 0.61 3.18 -17.93
C MET A 286 1.28 4.36 -17.23
N ILE A 287 1.51 4.28 -15.91
CA ILE A 287 2.13 5.39 -15.17
C ILE A 287 3.63 5.51 -15.49
N LEU A 288 4.25 4.41 -15.93
CA LEU A 288 5.67 4.35 -16.26
C LEU A 288 6.01 5.04 -17.58
N ASN A 289 5.01 5.28 -18.43
CA ASN A 289 5.18 5.90 -19.75
C ASN A 289 5.26 7.45 -19.70
N ASN A 290 5.43 8.04 -18.51
CA ASN A 290 5.55 9.49 -18.35
C ASN A 290 7.03 9.92 -18.18
N PRO A 291 7.74 10.28 -19.26
CA PRO A 291 9.17 10.55 -19.22
C PRO A 291 9.56 11.82 -18.44
N SER A 292 8.58 12.67 -18.07
CA SER A 292 8.85 13.89 -17.30
C SER A 292 8.90 13.68 -15.79
N GLU A 293 8.58 12.47 -15.30
CA GLU A 293 8.44 12.19 -13.87
C GLU A 293 9.48 11.15 -13.43
N THR A 294 10.24 11.48 -12.38
CA THR A 294 11.34 10.62 -11.91
C THR A 294 10.89 9.53 -10.94
N VAL A 295 9.65 9.59 -10.44
CA VAL A 295 9.16 8.69 -9.38
C VAL A 295 7.72 8.27 -9.62
N ASN A 296 7.52 6.97 -9.86
CA ASN A 296 6.21 6.38 -10.11
C ASN A 296 5.56 5.92 -8.80
N GLU A 297 4.95 6.84 -8.06
CA GLU A 297 4.39 6.54 -6.74
C GLU A 297 3.08 5.73 -6.82
N VAL A 298 3.01 4.68 -6.01
CA VAL A 298 1.86 3.77 -5.91
C VAL A 298 1.51 3.49 -4.46
N VAL A 299 0.25 3.16 -4.21
CA VAL A 299 -0.27 2.76 -2.89
C VAL A 299 -0.45 1.25 -2.86
N MET A 300 0.45 0.56 -2.17
CA MET A 300 0.49 -0.90 -2.03
C MET A 300 -0.27 -1.37 -0.79
N SER A 301 -1.26 -2.24 -1.01
CA SER A 301 -1.80 -3.12 0.02
C SER A 301 -1.05 -4.45 -0.02
N TYR A 302 0.09 -4.53 0.69
CA TYR A 302 0.83 -5.78 0.87
C TYR A 302 -0.05 -6.83 1.56
N ARG A 303 -0.16 -8.02 0.99
CA ARG A 303 -0.94 -9.18 1.46
C ARG A 303 -0.21 -10.47 1.12
N GLN A 304 -0.73 -11.61 1.56
CA GLN A 304 -0.13 -12.90 1.26
C GLN A 304 0.28 -12.99 -0.23
N HIS A 305 1.49 -13.48 -0.47
CA HIS A 305 2.04 -13.71 -1.78
C HIS A 305 2.75 -15.05 -1.75
N ASP A 306 2.48 -15.93 -2.71
CA ASP A 306 2.87 -17.35 -2.58
C ASP A 306 4.29 -17.64 -3.11
N SER A 307 4.94 -16.68 -3.78
CA SER A 307 6.36 -16.80 -4.16
C SER A 307 7.26 -16.94 -2.92
N PRO A 308 8.24 -17.86 -2.94
CA PRO A 308 9.25 -17.96 -1.89
C PRO A 308 10.28 -16.81 -1.90
N VAL A 309 10.28 -15.97 -2.95
CA VAL A 309 11.22 -14.85 -3.11
C VAL A 309 10.79 -13.63 -2.30
N PHE A 310 9.48 -13.43 -2.12
CA PHE A 310 8.94 -12.20 -1.55
C PHE A 310 8.35 -12.44 -0.15
N PRO A 311 8.49 -11.48 0.78
CA PRO A 311 9.08 -10.14 0.62
C PRO A 311 10.60 -10.19 0.55
N LEU A 312 11.19 -9.38 -0.33
CA LEU A 312 12.63 -9.33 -0.53
C LEU A 312 13.20 -8.04 0.08
N TYR A 313 14.05 -8.17 1.10
CA TYR A 313 14.68 -7.01 1.75
C TYR A 313 16.11 -6.84 1.26
N ALA A 314 16.52 -5.60 1.03
CA ALA A 314 17.89 -5.30 0.65
C ALA A 314 18.42 -4.02 1.28
N ARG A 315 19.74 -3.91 1.38
CA ARG A 315 20.43 -2.66 1.74
C ARG A 315 21.23 -2.17 0.53
N PHE A 316 21.09 -0.90 0.20
CA PHE A 316 21.91 -0.29 -0.83
C PHE A 316 23.30 0.05 -0.26
N ASP A 317 24.37 -0.41 -0.91
CA ASP A 317 25.77 -0.17 -0.52
C ASP A 317 26.46 0.92 -1.36
N ASN A 318 25.69 1.68 -2.12
CA ASN A 318 26.10 2.66 -3.16
C ASN A 318 26.41 2.07 -4.54
N GLU A 319 26.48 0.75 -4.68
CA GLU A 319 26.69 0.09 -5.98
C GLU A 319 25.55 -0.88 -6.31
N LYS A 320 25.09 -1.63 -5.31
CA LYS A 320 24.13 -2.72 -5.44
C LYS A 320 23.21 -2.81 -4.22
N PHE A 321 22.15 -3.57 -4.39
CA PHE A 321 21.20 -3.89 -3.34
C PHE A 321 21.55 -5.27 -2.76
N LEU A 322 22.24 -5.29 -1.63
CA LEU A 322 22.61 -6.51 -0.92
C LEU A 322 21.38 -7.13 -0.27
N ILE A 323 21.02 -8.36 -0.63
CA ILE A 323 19.87 -9.05 -0.06
C ILE A 323 20.14 -9.43 1.39
N CYS A 324 19.21 -9.09 2.27
CA CYS A 324 19.35 -9.27 3.70
C CYS A 324 18.20 -10.09 4.29
N LYS A 325 18.52 -10.95 5.26
CA LYS A 325 17.54 -11.45 6.22
C LYS A 325 17.33 -10.43 7.31
N VAL A 326 16.07 -10.19 7.66
CA VAL A 326 15.68 -9.24 8.68
C VAL A 326 15.20 -10.00 9.90
N THR A 327 15.87 -9.81 11.05
CA THR A 327 15.42 -10.42 12.30
C THR A 327 15.12 -9.35 13.34
N PRO A 328 13.88 -9.29 13.86
CA PRO A 328 13.55 -8.43 15.00
C PRO A 328 14.31 -8.89 16.25
N THR A 329 15.02 -7.98 16.92
CA THR A 329 15.67 -8.29 18.20
C THR A 329 14.66 -8.50 19.33
N ALA A 330 15.05 -9.13 20.42
CA ALA A 330 14.18 -9.26 21.61
C ALA A 330 13.79 -7.88 22.18
N GLN A 331 14.73 -6.93 22.16
CA GLN A 331 14.47 -5.54 22.54
C GLN A 331 13.42 -4.88 21.63
N TYR A 332 13.52 -5.12 20.32
CA TYR A 332 12.52 -4.68 19.35
C TYR A 332 11.13 -5.17 19.71
N ARG A 333 10.96 -6.50 19.83
CA ARG A 333 9.66 -7.12 20.14
C ARG A 333 9.07 -6.57 21.44
N LYS A 334 9.90 -6.38 22.47
CA LYS A 334 9.48 -5.80 23.75
C LYS A 334 8.91 -4.39 23.57
N VAL A 335 9.68 -3.50 22.92
CA VAL A 335 9.29 -2.12 22.63
C VAL A 335 8.01 -2.05 21.81
N ILE A 336 7.89 -2.85 20.75
CA ILE A 336 6.71 -2.82 19.87
C ILE A 336 5.48 -3.31 20.61
N SER A 337 5.62 -4.37 21.41
CA SER A 337 4.58 -4.78 22.34
C SER A 337 4.20 -3.60 23.25
N GLU A 338 5.14 -2.92 23.89
CA GLU A 338 4.85 -1.80 24.81
C GLU A 338 4.17 -0.60 24.11
N LEU A 339 4.61 -0.23 22.91
CA LEU A 339 3.99 0.84 22.11
C LEU A 339 2.57 0.49 21.67
N ARG A 340 2.36 -0.74 21.19
CA ARG A 340 1.01 -1.26 20.91
C ARG A 340 0.18 -1.23 22.18
N ARG A 341 0.79 -1.57 23.32
CA ARG A 341 0.09 -1.60 24.59
C ARG A 341 -0.41 -0.22 25.01
N ALA A 342 0.47 0.77 24.95
CA ALA A 342 0.18 2.17 25.26
C ALA A 342 -0.86 2.80 24.31
N TRP A 343 -0.81 2.48 23.01
CA TRP A 343 -1.81 2.94 22.05
C TRP A 343 -3.22 2.45 22.40
N GLN A 344 -3.32 1.17 22.75
CA GLN A 344 -4.59 0.51 23.04
C GLN A 344 -5.16 0.89 24.42
N SER A 345 -4.33 1.25 25.41
CA SER A 345 -4.79 1.53 26.77
C SER A 345 -5.12 3.01 27.04
N GLU A 346 -4.46 3.97 26.39
CA GLU A 346 -4.56 5.37 26.85
C GLU A 346 -5.11 6.36 25.85
N GLY A 347 -5.05 6.11 24.52
CA GLY A 347 -5.39 7.11 23.49
C GLY A 347 -4.68 8.49 23.62
N LYS A 348 -3.87 8.67 24.65
CA LYS A 348 -3.01 9.79 25.04
C LYS A 348 -1.84 9.14 25.79
N GLY A 349 -0.67 8.99 25.17
CA GLY A 349 0.49 8.56 25.98
C GLY A 349 1.63 7.80 25.33
N ALA A 350 1.49 7.35 24.08
CA ALA A 350 2.70 7.03 23.30
C ALA A 350 3.37 8.36 22.95
N THR A 351 4.10 8.93 23.92
CA THR A 351 5.05 10.00 23.70
C THR A 351 6.00 9.56 22.59
N ASP A 352 6.53 10.51 21.83
CA ASP A 352 7.63 10.31 20.87
C ASP A 352 8.93 9.88 21.58
N GLN A 353 8.85 9.02 22.60
CA GLN A 353 10.01 8.25 23.01
C GLN A 353 10.40 7.42 21.81
N LYS A 354 11.63 7.69 21.37
CA LYS A 354 12.30 7.12 20.22
C LYS A 354 13.03 5.88 20.72
N PRO A 355 12.38 4.71 20.88
CA PRO A 355 13.18 3.52 20.91
C PRO A 355 13.99 3.52 19.61
N ASN A 356 15.25 3.15 19.70
CA ASN A 356 16.06 2.79 18.54
C ASN A 356 15.99 1.26 18.46
N PRO A 357 14.84 0.67 18.08
CA PRO A 357 14.70 -0.76 18.19
C PRO A 357 15.52 -1.34 17.02
N SER A 358 16.68 -1.89 17.38
CA SER A 358 17.59 -2.48 16.42
C SER A 358 16.95 -3.74 15.85
N HIS A 359 16.99 -3.89 14.54
CA HIS A 359 16.91 -5.20 13.92
C HIS A 359 18.34 -5.66 13.68
N THR A 360 18.55 -6.96 13.64
CA THR A 360 19.76 -7.50 13.03
C THR A 360 19.49 -7.77 11.56
N TRP A 361 20.52 -7.53 10.75
CA TRP A 361 20.49 -7.73 9.32
C TRP A 361 21.66 -8.61 8.97
N GLU A 362 21.38 -9.70 8.28
CA GLU A 362 22.40 -10.63 7.83
C GLU A 362 22.37 -10.63 6.31
N ALA A 363 23.48 -10.21 5.69
CA ALA A 363 23.63 -10.30 4.26
C ALA A 363 23.64 -11.78 3.86
N THR A 364 22.83 -12.12 2.87
CA THR A 364 22.75 -13.50 2.36
C THR A 364 23.90 -13.85 1.40
N GLY A 365 24.60 -12.82 0.91
CA GLY A 365 25.55 -12.91 -0.20
C GLY A 365 24.90 -12.63 -1.57
N ASP A 366 23.59 -12.86 -1.70
CA ASP A 366 22.82 -12.51 -2.89
C ASP A 366 22.71 -10.98 -3.01
N HIS A 367 22.63 -10.47 -4.23
CA HIS A 367 22.45 -9.04 -4.49
C HIS A 367 21.69 -8.77 -5.79
N ILE A 368 21.17 -7.56 -5.91
CA ILE A 368 20.61 -7.02 -7.14
C ILE A 368 21.50 -5.88 -7.63
N THR A 369 21.88 -5.89 -8.90
CA THR A 369 22.68 -4.82 -9.51
C THR A 369 21.85 -3.54 -9.68
N ALA A 370 22.50 -2.39 -9.88
CA ALA A 370 21.80 -1.14 -10.18
C ALA A 370 20.88 -1.24 -11.42
N HIS A 371 21.16 -2.15 -12.35
CA HIS A 371 20.37 -2.41 -13.55
C HIS A 371 19.28 -3.48 -13.36
N GLY A 372 19.09 -3.98 -12.14
CA GLY A 372 17.99 -4.90 -11.83
C GLY A 372 18.27 -6.37 -12.10
N GLU A 373 19.54 -6.77 -12.27
CA GLU A 373 19.91 -8.18 -12.39
C GLU A 373 20.08 -8.80 -10.99
N TYR A 374 19.45 -9.95 -10.73
CA TYR A 374 19.66 -10.69 -9.49
C TYR A 374 20.87 -11.61 -9.62
N VAL A 375 21.76 -11.56 -8.62
CA VAL A 375 22.99 -12.33 -8.58
C VAL A 375 23.00 -13.15 -7.30
N LYS A 376 22.96 -14.48 -7.47
CA LYS A 376 23.03 -15.43 -6.37
C LYS A 376 24.47 -15.62 -5.89
N ALA A 377 24.68 -15.68 -4.59
CA ALA A 377 25.95 -16.06 -3.99
C ALA A 377 26.35 -17.48 -4.46
N LYS A 378 27.65 -17.68 -4.68
CA LYS A 378 28.22 -18.97 -5.08
C LYS A 378 28.34 -19.91 -3.89
#